data_AF-A0A098E6I5-F1
#
_entry.id   AF-A0A098E6I5-F1
#
_cell.length_a   1.000
_cell.length_b   1.000
_cell.length_c   1.000
_cell.angle_alpha   90.00
_cell.angle_beta   90.00
_cell.angle_gamma   90.00
#
_symmetry.space_group_name_H-M   'P 1'
#
loop_
_entity.id
_entity.type
_entity.pdbx_description
1 polymer ?
#
loop_
_entity_poly.entity_id
_entity_poly.type
_entity_poly.pdbx_seq_one_letter_code
_entity_poly.pdbx_strand_id
1 'polypeptide(L)'
;MATPKNFLDFVKFEHSIFALPFIYAGMLIAMRAENFDFDALKFILLTIAAVSARSTAMALNRLIDANIDALNLRTADRHIPSGIIKRKEARIFAIISGLLFFSSAYFLNFICFILAPIPLLMFIIYPYLKRHTYFSHLFLGLTLGIGVGGGYVAITGNFENLFYPLILCFFVMFWVAGFDIIYAIQDVKFDKKQNLYSVPAKFGVKNALRISLLFHLISIGILIMFYVLFRSLFSSAFVFGFGIAIIALLLIYEHKICYSDVSEAAIQKAFFTTNAVVGICFLVFLFSGLYF
;
A
#
# COMPACT_ATOMS: atom_id res chain seq x y z
N MET A 1 20.06 22.90 8.80
CA MET A 1 20.17 21.68 7.97
C MET A 1 19.03 20.76 8.38
N ALA A 2 18.47 19.98 7.45
CA ALA A 2 17.45 18.98 7.78
C ALA A 2 18.03 17.92 8.73
N THR A 3 17.29 17.52 9.76
CA THR A 3 17.71 16.48 10.71
C THR A 3 17.26 15.09 10.26
N PRO A 4 17.83 13.99 10.78
CA PRO A 4 17.31 12.64 10.52
C PRO A 4 15.82 12.49 10.83
N LYS A 5 15.32 13.16 11.88
CA LYS A 5 13.90 13.19 12.23
C LYS A 5 13.06 13.79 11.09
N ASN A 6 13.52 14.88 10.48
CA ASN A 6 12.83 15.47 9.33
C ASN A 6 12.74 14.48 8.16
N PHE A 7 13.75 13.62 7.93
CA PHE A 7 13.68 12.60 6.89
C PHE A 7 12.71 11.45 7.24
N LEU A 8 12.64 11.03 8.50
CA LEU A 8 11.67 10.02 8.95
C LEU A 8 10.22 10.53 8.81
N ASP A 9 9.98 11.79 9.20
CA ASP A 9 8.69 12.46 9.02
C ASP A 9 8.40 12.74 7.52
N PHE A 10 9.47 12.92 6.73
CA PHE A 10 9.38 13.10 5.29
C PHE A 10 8.90 11.85 4.57
N VAL A 11 9.33 10.67 4.99
CA VAL A 11 8.83 9.41 4.41
C VAL A 11 7.63 8.84 5.15
N LYS A 12 7.21 9.48 6.25
CA LYS A 12 6.20 8.93 7.18
C LYS A 12 6.56 7.49 7.53
N PHE A 13 7.74 7.30 8.10
CA PHE A 13 8.30 5.98 8.37
C PHE A 13 7.33 5.07 9.15
N GLU A 14 6.60 5.65 10.09
CA GLU A 14 5.53 5.00 10.88
C GLU A 14 4.42 4.38 9.99
N HIS A 15 4.20 4.91 8.79
CA HIS A 15 3.23 4.38 7.81
C HIS A 15 3.78 3.14 7.08
N SER A 16 5.04 2.74 7.26
CA SER A 16 5.57 1.50 6.66
C SER A 16 4.83 0.25 7.15
N ILE A 17 4.21 0.35 8.32
CA ILE A 17 3.32 -0.65 8.90
C ILE A 17 2.14 -1.00 7.96
N PHE A 18 1.75 -0.14 7.01
CA PHE A 18 0.70 -0.49 6.05
C PHE A 18 1.14 -1.47 4.96
N ALA A 19 2.43 -1.47 4.59
CA ALA A 19 2.90 -2.25 3.44
C ALA A 19 3.46 -3.62 3.86
N LEU A 20 4.16 -3.66 4.99
CA LEU A 20 4.83 -4.86 5.49
C LEU A 20 3.87 -6.07 5.65
N PRO A 21 2.63 -5.92 6.16
CA PRO A 21 1.71 -7.05 6.30
C PRO A 21 1.47 -7.82 5.01
N PHE A 22 1.36 -7.12 3.88
CA PHE A 22 1.05 -7.74 2.59
C PHE A 22 2.28 -8.37 1.95
N ILE A 23 3.45 -7.77 2.16
CA ILE A 23 4.73 -8.34 1.72
C ILE A 23 5.02 -9.63 2.51
N TYR A 24 4.83 -9.60 3.82
CA TYR A 24 4.98 -10.79 4.66
C TYR A 24 3.91 -11.84 4.38
N ALA A 25 2.68 -11.46 4.00
CA ALA A 25 1.68 -12.42 3.55
C ALA A 25 2.16 -13.22 2.33
N GLY A 26 2.80 -12.56 1.36
CA GLY A 26 3.43 -13.24 0.22
C GLY A 26 4.48 -14.25 0.65
N MET A 27 5.36 -13.85 1.58
CA MET A 27 6.38 -14.72 2.17
C MET A 27 5.78 -15.94 2.88
N LEU A 28 4.79 -15.74 3.75
CA LEU A 28 4.16 -16.82 4.52
C LEU A 28 3.44 -17.82 3.60
N ILE A 29 2.80 -17.33 2.54
CA ILE A 29 2.13 -18.19 1.57
C ILE A 29 3.14 -18.98 0.76
N ALA A 30 4.24 -18.37 0.32
CA ALA A 30 5.33 -19.11 -0.34
C ALA A 30 5.88 -20.21 0.55
N MET A 31 6.16 -19.91 1.82
CA MET A 31 6.64 -20.88 2.80
C MET A 31 5.66 -22.03 2.98
N ARG A 32 4.36 -21.74 3.12
CA ARG A 32 3.34 -22.76 3.34
C ARG A 32 3.00 -23.59 2.10
N ALA A 33 2.85 -22.96 0.93
CA ALA A 33 2.42 -23.63 -0.29
C ALA A 33 3.55 -24.45 -0.93
N GLU A 34 4.78 -23.94 -0.90
CA GLU A 34 5.94 -24.57 -1.54
C GLU A 34 6.85 -25.30 -0.54
N ASN A 35 6.44 -25.42 0.74
CA ASN A 35 7.18 -26.08 1.82
C ASN A 35 8.60 -25.52 2.06
N PHE A 36 8.77 -24.20 2.04
CA PHE A 36 10.02 -23.56 2.46
C PHE A 36 10.04 -23.31 3.97
N ASP A 37 11.18 -23.59 4.60
CA ASP A 37 11.45 -23.19 5.98
C ASP A 37 11.71 -21.68 6.11
N PHE A 38 11.59 -21.20 7.34
CA PHE A 38 11.91 -19.80 7.65
C PHE A 38 13.41 -19.52 7.49
N ASP A 39 13.72 -18.53 6.65
CA ASP A 39 15.07 -18.02 6.46
C ASP A 39 15.17 -16.59 7.02
N ALA A 40 15.89 -16.44 8.13
CA ALA A 40 16.05 -15.16 8.81
C ALA A 40 16.76 -14.11 7.95
N LEU A 41 17.71 -14.52 7.09
CA LEU A 41 18.41 -13.60 6.20
C LEU A 41 17.47 -13.08 5.12
N LYS A 42 16.70 -13.96 4.46
CA LYS A 42 15.67 -13.55 3.50
C LYS A 42 14.64 -12.63 4.14
N PHE A 43 14.20 -12.92 5.36
CA PHE A 43 13.28 -12.05 6.10
C PHE A 43 13.85 -10.65 6.34
N ILE A 44 15.11 -10.54 6.80
CA ILE A 44 15.79 -9.25 7.01
C ILE A 44 15.94 -8.49 5.69
N LEU A 45 16.42 -9.15 4.63
CA LEU A 45 16.59 -8.54 3.31
C LEU A 45 15.25 -8.07 2.72
N LEU A 46 14.18 -8.87 2.85
CA LEU A 46 12.84 -8.51 2.43
C LEU A 46 12.31 -7.29 3.19
N THR A 47 12.57 -7.22 4.48
CA THR A 47 12.20 -6.07 5.33
C THR A 47 12.94 -4.80 4.89
N ILE A 48 14.26 -4.90 4.66
CA ILE A 48 15.07 -3.78 4.17
C ILE A 48 14.57 -3.34 2.79
N ALA A 49 14.29 -4.29 1.88
CA ALA A 49 13.75 -4.01 0.56
C ALA A 49 12.41 -3.26 0.66
N ALA A 50 11.48 -3.74 1.48
CA ALA A 50 10.16 -3.15 1.66
C ALA A 50 10.22 -1.71 2.20
N VAL A 51 11.00 -1.47 3.25
CA VAL A 51 11.18 -0.14 3.87
C VAL A 51 11.86 0.83 2.90
N SER A 52 12.87 0.35 2.18
CA SER A 52 13.64 1.15 1.22
C SER A 52 12.82 1.51 -0.02
N ALA A 53 12.04 0.55 -0.55
CA ALA A 53 11.11 0.77 -1.64
C ALA A 53 10.06 1.83 -1.27
N ARG A 54 9.46 1.72 -0.07
CA ARG A 54 8.48 2.70 0.40
C ARG A 54 9.09 4.09 0.62
N SER A 55 10.28 4.15 1.19
CA SER A 55 11.01 5.41 1.39
C SER A 55 11.31 6.08 0.05
N THR A 56 11.69 5.30 -0.97
CA THR A 56 11.88 5.76 -2.35
C THR A 56 10.56 6.28 -2.94
N ALA A 57 9.47 5.51 -2.82
CA ALA A 57 8.15 5.89 -3.33
C ALA A 57 7.65 7.21 -2.71
N MET A 58 7.77 7.35 -1.39
CA MET A 58 7.36 8.58 -0.68
C MET A 58 8.22 9.78 -1.05
N ALA A 59 9.54 9.60 -1.16
CA ALA A 59 10.44 10.66 -1.57
C ALA A 59 10.16 11.13 -3.00
N LEU A 60 9.97 10.19 -3.95
CA LEU A 60 9.61 10.50 -5.34
C LEU A 60 8.25 11.19 -5.42
N ASN A 61 7.23 10.68 -4.72
CA ASN A 61 5.90 11.27 -4.71
C ASN A 61 5.94 12.74 -4.25
N ARG A 62 6.59 13.01 -3.10
CA ARG A 62 6.72 14.38 -2.58
C ARG A 62 7.60 15.27 -3.45
N LEU A 63 8.61 14.72 -4.11
CA LEU A 63 9.47 15.47 -5.03
C LEU A 63 8.72 15.88 -6.31
N ILE A 64 7.98 14.95 -6.92
CA ILE A 64 7.24 15.15 -8.17
C ILE A 64 6.05 16.10 -7.97
N ASP A 65 5.39 16.01 -6.81
CA ASP A 65 4.21 16.80 -6.50
C ASP A 65 4.51 18.11 -5.76
N ALA A 66 5.77 18.40 -5.41
CA ALA A 66 6.17 19.57 -4.63
C ALA A 66 5.56 20.90 -5.11
N ASN A 67 5.46 21.12 -6.44
CA ASN A 67 4.85 22.33 -7.00
C ASN A 67 3.34 22.39 -6.75
N ILE A 68 2.65 21.28 -6.91
CA ILE A 68 1.19 21.17 -6.72
C ILE A 68 0.88 21.23 -5.22
N ASP A 69 1.68 20.54 -4.41
CA ASP A 69 1.54 20.52 -2.95
C ASP A 69 1.68 21.92 -2.34
N ALA A 70 2.52 22.78 -2.90
CA ALA A 70 2.67 24.17 -2.45
C ALA A 70 1.42 25.04 -2.70
N LEU A 71 0.54 24.63 -3.62
CA LEU A 71 -0.69 25.36 -3.95
C LEU A 71 -1.90 24.89 -3.11
N ASN A 72 -1.80 23.74 -2.43
CA ASN A 72 -2.88 23.19 -1.61
C ASN A 72 -2.65 23.55 -0.14
N LEU A 73 -3.63 24.23 0.47
CA LEU A 73 -3.59 24.65 1.88
C LEU A 73 -3.25 23.50 2.83
N ARG A 74 -3.74 22.28 2.56
CA ARG A 74 -3.49 21.10 3.39
C ARG A 74 -2.05 20.60 3.31
N THR A 75 -1.35 20.89 2.22
CA THR A 75 -0.02 20.32 1.94
C THR A 75 1.08 21.38 1.77
N ALA A 76 0.74 22.66 1.86
CA ALA A 76 1.67 23.78 1.78
C ALA A 76 2.76 23.74 2.86
N ASP A 77 2.45 23.15 4.02
CA ASP A 77 3.40 23.01 5.13
C ASP A 77 4.30 21.76 5.01
N ARG A 78 4.14 20.93 3.97
CA ARG A 78 4.99 19.76 3.76
C ARG A 78 6.45 20.17 3.58
N HIS A 79 7.35 19.28 3.99
CA HIS A 79 8.80 19.50 4.06
C HIS A 79 9.46 20.15 2.85
N ILE A 80 9.06 19.81 1.61
CA ILE A 80 9.65 20.43 0.41
C ILE A 80 9.00 21.80 0.14
N PRO A 81 7.67 21.93 0.03
CA PRO A 81 7.00 23.24 -0.05
C PRO A 81 7.43 24.27 1.01
N SER A 82 7.56 23.86 2.27
CA SER A 82 7.95 24.73 3.40
C SER A 82 9.47 24.98 3.50
N GLY A 83 10.27 24.39 2.62
CA GLY A 83 11.72 24.58 2.58
C GLY A 83 12.52 23.86 3.68
N ILE A 84 11.86 23.07 4.54
CA ILE A 84 12.50 22.25 5.58
C ILE A 84 13.50 21.24 4.98
N ILE A 85 13.15 20.63 3.84
CA ILE A 85 14.01 19.74 3.05
C ILE A 85 14.16 20.32 1.64
N LYS A 86 15.40 20.50 1.20
CA LYS A 86 15.68 20.96 -0.17
C LYS A 86 15.40 19.85 -1.18
N ARG A 87 14.96 20.21 -2.39
CA ARG A 87 14.75 19.24 -3.49
C ARG A 87 15.98 18.37 -3.78
N LYS A 88 17.19 18.94 -3.67
CA LYS A 88 18.45 18.20 -3.84
C LYS A 88 18.62 17.12 -2.77
N GLU A 89 18.29 17.42 -1.52
CA GLU A 89 18.37 16.49 -0.39
C GLU A 89 17.34 15.36 -0.55
N ALA A 90 16.10 15.69 -0.90
CA ALA A 90 15.06 14.71 -1.19
C ALA A 90 15.43 13.78 -2.36
N ARG A 91 16.08 14.30 -3.41
CA ARG A 91 16.57 13.51 -4.54
C ARG A 91 17.69 12.56 -4.14
N ILE A 92 18.67 13.03 -3.37
CA ILE A 92 19.77 12.18 -2.87
C ILE A 92 19.20 11.07 -1.98
N PHE A 93 18.27 11.41 -1.08
CA PHE A 93 17.59 10.43 -0.24
C PHE A 93 16.85 9.38 -1.09
N ALA A 94 16.08 9.79 -2.10
CA ALA A 94 15.39 8.86 -2.99
C ALA A 94 16.35 7.92 -3.74
N ILE A 95 17.50 8.43 -4.19
CA ILE A 95 18.53 7.62 -4.86
C ILE A 95 19.13 6.60 -3.89
N ILE A 96 19.52 7.02 -2.69
CA ILE A 96 20.12 6.12 -1.68
C ILE A 96 19.12 5.03 -1.28
N SER A 97 17.87 5.39 -0.98
CA SER A 97 16.82 4.41 -0.67
C SER A 97 16.54 3.47 -1.86
N GLY A 98 16.58 3.98 -3.08
CA GLY A 98 16.40 3.17 -4.29
C GLY A 98 17.53 2.16 -4.46
N LEU A 99 18.78 2.59 -4.28
CA LEU A 99 19.95 1.71 -4.33
C LEU A 99 19.91 0.64 -3.24
N LEU A 100 19.47 0.99 -2.03
CA LEU A 100 19.29 0.01 -0.95
C LEU A 100 18.23 -1.03 -1.31
N PHE A 101 17.09 -0.61 -1.89
CA PHE A 101 16.07 -1.52 -2.40
C PHE A 101 16.61 -2.48 -3.48
N PHE A 102 17.32 -1.96 -4.50
CA PHE A 102 17.94 -2.79 -5.54
C PHE A 102 18.97 -3.76 -4.99
N SER A 103 19.78 -3.31 -4.03
CA SER A 103 20.80 -4.15 -3.38
C SER A 103 20.15 -5.28 -2.61
N SER A 104 19.10 -5.00 -1.82
CA SER A 104 18.35 -6.05 -1.13
C SER A 104 17.69 -7.02 -2.09
N ALA A 105 17.12 -6.54 -3.21
CA ALA A 105 16.54 -7.40 -4.24
C ALA A 105 17.60 -8.33 -4.89
N TYR A 106 18.81 -7.82 -5.13
CA TYR A 106 19.94 -8.62 -5.62
C TYR A 106 20.33 -9.75 -4.66
N PHE A 107 20.42 -9.45 -3.36
CA PHE A 107 20.77 -10.45 -2.35
C PHE A 107 19.63 -11.42 -2.00
N LEU A 108 18.38 -11.11 -2.36
CA LEU A 108 17.24 -12.03 -2.18
C LEU A 108 17.30 -13.18 -3.19
N ASN A 109 17.28 -12.86 -4.49
CA ASN A 109 17.50 -13.78 -5.60
C ASN A 109 17.50 -13.03 -6.95
N PHE A 110 17.94 -13.72 -8.01
CA PHE A 110 18.03 -13.16 -9.36
C PHE A 110 16.70 -12.67 -9.93
N ILE A 111 15.58 -13.36 -9.64
CA ILE A 111 14.26 -12.93 -10.12
C ILE A 111 13.84 -11.62 -9.46
N CYS A 112 14.00 -11.49 -8.14
CA CYS A 112 13.76 -10.23 -7.44
C CYS A 112 14.56 -9.08 -8.03
N PHE A 113 15.83 -9.31 -8.36
CA PHE A 113 16.68 -8.31 -9.00
C PHE A 113 16.16 -7.85 -10.37
N ILE A 114 15.77 -8.80 -11.23
CA ILE A 114 15.20 -8.48 -12.55
C ILE A 114 13.88 -7.71 -12.44
N LEU A 115 13.06 -8.04 -11.43
CA LEU A 115 11.75 -7.40 -11.24
C LEU A 115 11.81 -6.06 -10.50
N ALA A 116 12.89 -5.77 -9.77
CA ALA A 116 13.05 -4.54 -8.99
C ALA A 116 12.81 -3.22 -9.78
N PRO A 117 13.13 -3.10 -11.08
CA PRO A 117 12.76 -1.92 -11.87
C PRO A 117 11.25 -1.66 -11.95
N ILE A 118 10.40 -2.69 -11.88
CA ILE A 118 8.94 -2.53 -12.04
C ILE A 118 8.34 -1.66 -10.92
N PRO A 119 8.52 -1.96 -9.61
CA PRO A 119 8.08 -1.07 -8.54
C PRO A 119 8.62 0.36 -8.68
N LEU A 120 9.90 0.53 -9.05
CA LEU A 120 10.51 1.86 -9.19
C LEU A 120 9.82 2.68 -10.28
N LEU A 121 9.54 2.07 -11.44
CA LEU A 121 8.79 2.71 -12.51
C LEU A 121 7.38 3.10 -12.06
N MET A 122 6.70 2.22 -11.31
CA MET A 122 5.38 2.54 -10.75
C MET A 122 5.43 3.72 -9.77
N PHE A 123 6.47 3.82 -8.93
CA PHE A 123 6.65 4.96 -8.02
C PHE A 123 6.83 6.29 -8.75
N ILE A 124 7.44 6.26 -9.94
CA ILE A 124 7.60 7.44 -10.79
C ILE A 124 6.30 7.77 -11.52
N ILE A 125 5.60 6.76 -12.06
CA ILE A 125 4.39 6.94 -12.87
C ILE A 125 3.21 7.42 -12.00
N TYR A 126 3.02 6.81 -10.82
CA TYR A 126 1.86 7.04 -9.96
C TYR A 126 1.56 8.54 -9.70
N PRO A 127 2.51 9.38 -9.26
CA PRO A 127 2.24 10.79 -8.97
C PRO A 127 1.80 11.61 -10.20
N TYR A 128 2.12 11.17 -11.42
CA TYR A 128 1.66 11.82 -12.65
C TYR A 128 0.26 11.39 -13.08
N LEU A 129 -0.23 10.22 -12.64
CA LEU A 129 -1.52 9.70 -13.07
C LEU A 129 -2.69 10.60 -12.69
N LYS A 130 -2.63 11.26 -11.52
CA LYS A 130 -3.66 12.22 -11.08
C LYS A 130 -3.82 13.43 -12.02
N ARG A 131 -2.90 13.63 -12.98
CA ARG A 131 -2.95 14.70 -13.99
C ARG A 131 -3.61 14.24 -15.29
N HIS A 132 -3.87 12.94 -15.45
CA HIS A 132 -4.30 12.34 -16.72
C HIS A 132 -5.47 11.36 -16.58
N THR A 133 -5.71 10.78 -15.40
CA THR A 133 -6.72 9.73 -15.23
C THR A 133 -7.26 9.62 -13.81
N TYR A 134 -8.52 9.19 -13.70
CA TYR A 134 -9.20 8.88 -12.43
C TYR A 134 -8.78 7.51 -11.86
N PHE A 135 -7.99 6.73 -12.61
CA PHE A 135 -7.52 5.40 -12.20
C PHE A 135 -6.28 5.44 -11.30
N SER A 136 -5.84 6.62 -10.84
CA SER A 136 -4.70 6.76 -9.92
C SER A 136 -4.87 5.94 -8.64
N HIS A 137 -6.09 5.85 -8.11
CA HIS A 137 -6.41 5.08 -6.90
C HIS A 137 -6.17 3.56 -7.11
N LEU A 138 -6.60 3.02 -8.26
CA LEU A 138 -6.36 1.62 -8.61
C LEU A 138 -4.89 1.35 -8.87
N PHE A 139 -4.18 2.29 -9.51
CA PHE A 139 -2.75 2.15 -9.75
C PHE A 139 -1.93 2.21 -8.45
N LEU A 140 -2.31 3.07 -7.50
CA LEU A 140 -1.74 3.07 -6.15
C LEU A 140 -1.93 1.72 -5.48
N GLY A 141 -3.15 1.18 -5.54
CA GLY A 141 -3.45 -0.12 -4.99
C GLY A 141 -2.66 -1.25 -5.65
N LEU A 142 -2.52 -1.23 -6.97
CA LEU A 142 -1.69 -2.18 -7.70
C LEU A 142 -0.23 -2.07 -7.26
N THR A 143 0.29 -0.86 -7.08
CA THR A 143 1.67 -0.60 -6.61
C THR A 143 1.93 -1.24 -5.25
N LEU A 144 0.96 -1.21 -4.34
CA LEU A 144 1.07 -1.91 -3.06
C LEU A 144 0.86 -3.42 -3.20
N GLY A 145 -0.12 -3.82 -4.02
CA GLY A 145 -0.51 -5.22 -4.24
C GLY A 145 0.60 -6.07 -4.81
N ILE A 146 1.40 -5.54 -5.74
CA ILE A 146 2.57 -6.26 -6.27
C ILE A 146 3.62 -6.57 -5.18
N GLY A 147 3.58 -5.87 -4.04
CA GLY A 147 4.39 -6.20 -2.87
C GLY A 147 4.10 -7.60 -2.31
N VAL A 148 2.87 -8.10 -2.43
CA VAL A 148 2.53 -9.50 -2.09
C VAL A 148 3.29 -10.46 -3.00
N GLY A 149 3.28 -10.20 -4.30
CA GLY A 149 4.07 -10.97 -5.28
C GLY A 149 5.57 -10.89 -5.00
N GLY A 150 6.08 -9.70 -4.68
CA GLY A 150 7.47 -9.52 -4.29
C GLY A 150 7.88 -10.35 -3.07
N GLY A 151 7.03 -10.40 -2.03
CA GLY A 151 7.26 -11.25 -0.86
C GLY A 151 7.24 -12.74 -1.16
N TYR A 152 6.36 -13.19 -2.06
CA TYR A 152 6.29 -14.58 -2.50
C TYR A 152 7.55 -14.99 -3.29
N VAL A 153 7.89 -14.22 -4.33
CA VAL A 153 9.06 -14.46 -5.19
C VAL A 153 10.39 -14.32 -4.44
N ALA A 154 10.44 -13.49 -3.39
CA ALA A 154 11.61 -13.38 -2.51
C ALA A 154 11.98 -14.72 -1.85
N ILE A 155 10.98 -15.57 -1.58
CA ILE A 155 11.20 -16.89 -0.98
C ILE A 155 11.40 -17.96 -2.05
N THR A 156 10.49 -18.05 -3.02
CA THR A 156 10.48 -19.15 -4.02
C THR A 156 11.58 -19.02 -5.05
N GLY A 157 11.96 -17.80 -5.43
CA GLY A 157 12.91 -17.55 -6.51
C GLY A 157 12.45 -18.09 -7.88
N ASN A 158 11.15 -18.28 -8.08
CA ASN A 158 10.55 -18.76 -9.33
C ASN A 158 9.16 -18.11 -9.57
N PHE A 159 8.53 -18.44 -10.70
CA PHE A 159 7.18 -17.99 -11.07
C PHE A 159 6.13 -19.12 -10.99
N GLU A 160 6.45 -20.21 -10.30
CA GLU A 160 5.50 -21.29 -10.09
C GLU A 160 4.42 -20.83 -9.10
N ASN A 161 3.20 -21.33 -9.29
CA ASN A 161 2.07 -21.09 -8.39
C ASN A 161 1.77 -19.60 -8.06
N LEU A 162 2.10 -18.67 -8.96
CA LEU A 162 1.81 -17.23 -8.81
C LEU A 162 0.32 -16.89 -8.62
N PHE A 163 -0.58 -17.84 -8.85
CA PHE A 163 -2.00 -17.66 -8.61
C PHE A 163 -2.30 -17.28 -7.16
N TYR A 164 -1.53 -17.79 -6.17
CA TYR A 164 -1.70 -17.39 -4.77
C TYR A 164 -1.45 -15.89 -4.54
N PRO A 165 -0.23 -15.33 -4.80
CA PRO A 165 0.02 -13.92 -4.57
C PRO A 165 -0.76 -13.00 -5.52
N LEU A 166 -1.13 -13.47 -6.73
CA LEU A 166 -1.87 -12.66 -7.68
C LEU A 166 -3.29 -12.33 -7.20
N ILE A 167 -4.01 -13.32 -6.64
CA ILE A 167 -5.34 -13.08 -6.05
C ILE A 167 -5.23 -12.05 -4.93
N LEU A 168 -4.25 -12.20 -4.04
CA LEU A 168 -4.06 -11.27 -2.93
C LEU A 168 -3.59 -9.88 -3.38
N CYS A 169 -2.84 -9.79 -4.47
CA CYS A 169 -2.50 -8.52 -5.12
C CYS A 169 -3.78 -7.76 -5.51
N PHE A 170 -4.77 -8.43 -6.11
CA PHE A 170 -6.05 -7.79 -6.44
C PHE A 170 -6.86 -7.41 -5.19
N PHE A 171 -6.84 -8.24 -4.14
CA PHE A 171 -7.45 -7.88 -2.86
C PHE A 171 -6.88 -6.55 -2.32
N VAL A 172 -5.55 -6.44 -2.29
CA VAL A 172 -4.84 -5.22 -1.86
C VAL A 172 -5.14 -4.05 -2.79
N MET A 173 -5.17 -4.29 -4.10
CA MET A 173 -5.46 -3.25 -5.09
C MET A 173 -6.81 -2.57 -4.85
N PHE A 174 -7.87 -3.36 -4.69
CA PHE A 174 -9.21 -2.82 -4.46
C PHE A 174 -9.37 -2.23 -3.06
N TRP A 175 -8.77 -2.85 -2.04
CA TRP A 175 -8.77 -2.29 -0.68
C TRP A 175 -8.11 -0.91 -0.64
N VAL A 176 -6.91 -0.78 -1.19
CA VAL A 176 -6.19 0.50 -1.24
C VAL A 176 -6.91 1.53 -2.07
N ALA A 177 -7.43 1.15 -3.23
CA ALA A 177 -8.20 2.08 -4.05
C ALA A 177 -9.44 2.60 -3.31
N GLY A 178 -10.12 1.75 -2.53
CA GLY A 178 -11.31 2.15 -1.79
C GLY A 178 -11.00 3.17 -0.70
N PHE A 179 -10.00 2.94 0.16
CA PHE A 179 -9.66 3.91 1.20
C PHE A 179 -8.98 5.17 0.64
N ASP A 180 -8.25 5.07 -0.47
CA ASP A 180 -7.60 6.23 -1.10
C ASP A 180 -8.64 7.17 -1.74
N ILE A 181 -9.75 6.62 -2.26
CA ILE A 181 -10.91 7.43 -2.70
C ILE A 181 -11.52 8.18 -1.52
N ILE A 182 -11.65 7.54 -0.35
CA ILE A 182 -12.14 8.21 0.88
C ILE A 182 -11.17 9.31 1.27
N TYR A 183 -9.86 9.03 1.27
CA TYR A 183 -8.82 10.00 1.62
C TYR A 183 -8.86 11.23 0.70
N ALA A 184 -9.06 11.03 -0.60
CA ALA A 184 -9.13 12.10 -1.60
C ALA A 184 -10.35 13.03 -1.47
N ILE A 185 -11.36 12.70 -0.65
CA ILE A 185 -12.50 13.59 -0.38
C ILE A 185 -12.04 14.93 0.20
N GLN A 186 -10.95 14.93 0.97
CA GLN A 186 -10.36 16.13 1.58
C GLN A 186 -9.92 17.17 0.54
N ASP A 187 -9.51 16.72 -0.66
CA ASP A 187 -8.90 17.57 -1.67
C ASP A 187 -9.86 17.95 -2.81
N VAL A 188 -11.16 17.61 -2.73
CA VAL A 188 -12.15 17.83 -3.82
C VAL A 188 -12.15 19.25 -4.38
N LYS A 189 -12.14 20.26 -3.51
CA LYS A 189 -12.15 21.67 -3.93
C LYS A 189 -10.84 22.04 -4.65
N PHE A 190 -9.72 21.55 -4.14
CA PHE A 190 -8.40 21.81 -4.70
C PHE A 190 -8.23 21.11 -6.05
N ASP A 191 -8.57 19.83 -6.12
CA ASP A 191 -8.46 19.01 -7.32
C ASP A 191 -9.29 19.60 -8.47
N LYS A 192 -10.52 20.06 -8.18
CA LYS A 192 -11.35 20.76 -9.16
C LYS A 192 -10.68 22.05 -9.66
N LYS A 193 -10.13 22.86 -8.75
CA LYS A 193 -9.49 24.14 -9.09
C LYS A 193 -8.22 23.94 -9.94
N GLN A 194 -7.48 22.86 -9.69
CA GLN A 194 -6.24 22.53 -10.40
C GLN A 194 -6.45 21.59 -11.61
N ASN A 195 -7.71 21.29 -11.98
CA ASN A 195 -8.06 20.33 -13.04
C ASN A 195 -7.39 18.96 -12.88
N LEU A 196 -7.28 18.47 -11.63
CA LEU A 196 -6.78 17.15 -11.33
C LEU A 196 -7.88 16.09 -11.46
N TYR A 197 -7.46 14.88 -11.79
CA TYR A 197 -8.32 13.74 -12.06
C TYR A 197 -8.44 12.85 -10.82
N SER A 198 -9.33 13.21 -9.89
CA SER A 198 -9.70 12.34 -8.76
C SER A 198 -11.16 11.92 -8.82
N VAL A 199 -11.46 10.71 -8.34
CA VAL A 199 -12.83 10.17 -8.28
C VAL A 199 -13.78 11.12 -7.55
N PRO A 200 -13.47 11.65 -6.35
CA PRO A 200 -14.38 12.56 -5.66
C PRO A 200 -14.50 13.93 -6.34
N ALA A 201 -13.48 14.42 -7.05
CA ALA A 201 -13.59 15.63 -7.86
C ALA A 201 -14.58 15.47 -9.04
N LYS A 202 -14.57 14.32 -9.73
CA LYS A 202 -15.47 14.04 -10.86
C LYS A 202 -16.89 13.70 -10.44
N PHE A 203 -17.03 12.72 -9.55
CA PHE A 203 -18.33 12.10 -9.24
C PHE A 203 -19.02 12.72 -8.01
N GLY A 204 -18.31 13.59 -7.28
CA GLY A 204 -18.77 14.16 -6.02
C GLY A 204 -18.61 13.20 -4.84
N VAL A 205 -18.66 13.75 -3.63
CA VAL A 205 -18.38 13.02 -2.37
C VAL A 205 -19.29 11.81 -2.19
N LYS A 206 -20.60 11.95 -2.39
CA LYS A 206 -21.57 10.86 -2.21
C LYS A 206 -21.30 9.65 -3.13
N ASN A 207 -20.99 9.89 -4.40
CA ASN A 207 -20.70 8.81 -5.32
C ASN A 207 -19.29 8.25 -5.12
N ALA A 208 -18.32 9.05 -4.69
CA ALA A 208 -17.00 8.57 -4.30
C ALA A 208 -17.08 7.56 -3.14
N LEU A 209 -17.88 7.85 -2.11
CA LEU A 209 -18.12 6.90 -1.01
C LEU A 209 -18.78 5.61 -1.49
N ARG A 210 -19.70 5.66 -2.47
CA ARG A 210 -20.31 4.46 -3.08
C ARG A 210 -19.32 3.65 -3.91
N ILE A 211 -18.45 4.31 -4.68
CA ILE A 211 -17.39 3.65 -5.46
C ILE A 211 -16.38 3.00 -4.51
N SER A 212 -15.98 3.71 -3.45
CA SER A 212 -15.13 3.16 -2.39
C SER A 212 -15.77 1.92 -1.74
N LEU A 213 -17.07 1.98 -1.42
CA LEU A 213 -17.80 0.83 -0.88
C LEU A 213 -17.77 -0.36 -1.84
N LEU A 214 -18.02 -0.13 -3.14
CA LEU A 214 -17.93 -1.17 -4.15
C LEU A 214 -16.54 -1.80 -4.19
N PHE A 215 -15.46 -1.00 -4.14
CA PHE A 215 -14.09 -1.51 -4.12
C PHE A 215 -13.81 -2.33 -2.87
N HIS A 216 -14.27 -1.91 -1.69
CA HIS A 216 -14.14 -2.69 -0.46
C HIS A 216 -14.95 -4.00 -0.51
N LEU A 217 -16.15 -4.00 -1.11
CA LEU A 217 -16.92 -5.24 -1.33
C LEU A 217 -16.21 -6.19 -2.28
N ILE A 218 -15.62 -5.69 -3.37
CA ILE A 218 -14.80 -6.50 -4.29
C ILE A 218 -13.60 -7.07 -3.55
N SER A 219 -12.90 -6.25 -2.77
CA SER A 219 -11.75 -6.67 -1.95
C SER A 219 -12.10 -7.81 -0.99
N ILE A 220 -13.20 -7.70 -0.24
CA ILE A 220 -13.70 -8.78 0.63
C ILE A 220 -14.10 -10.01 -0.19
N GLY A 221 -14.78 -9.83 -1.32
CA GLY A 221 -15.13 -10.93 -2.22
C GLY A 221 -13.90 -11.71 -2.70
N ILE A 222 -12.80 -11.02 -2.99
CA ILE A 222 -11.53 -11.63 -3.38
C ILE A 222 -10.90 -12.41 -2.22
N LEU A 223 -10.96 -11.91 -0.97
CA LEU A 223 -10.50 -12.67 0.20
C LEU A 223 -11.33 -13.94 0.43
N ILE A 224 -12.66 -13.84 0.29
CA ILE A 224 -13.55 -15.00 0.40
C ILE A 224 -13.23 -16.01 -0.71
N MET A 225 -13.01 -15.54 -1.93
CA MET A 225 -12.58 -16.39 -3.04
C MET A 225 -11.25 -17.08 -2.74
N PHE A 226 -10.24 -16.35 -2.24
CA PHE A 226 -8.95 -16.92 -1.82
C PHE A 226 -9.14 -18.01 -0.77
N TYR A 227 -9.95 -17.74 0.26
CA TYR A 227 -10.28 -18.69 1.31
C TYR A 227 -10.95 -19.97 0.79
N VAL A 228 -11.91 -19.84 -0.13
CA VAL A 228 -12.62 -21.00 -0.70
C VAL A 228 -11.70 -21.82 -1.59
N LEU A 229 -10.95 -21.18 -2.49
CA LEU A 229 -10.07 -21.85 -3.45
C LEU A 229 -8.90 -22.57 -2.78
N PHE A 230 -8.35 -22.00 -1.71
CA PHE A 230 -7.16 -22.52 -1.05
C PHE A 230 -7.41 -22.98 0.38
N ARG A 231 -8.64 -23.45 0.66
CA ARG A 231 -9.03 -23.91 1.99
C ARG A 231 -8.06 -24.94 2.58
N SER A 232 -7.54 -25.84 1.75
CA SER A 232 -6.60 -26.91 2.14
C SER A 232 -5.21 -26.41 2.54
N LEU A 233 -4.85 -25.17 2.19
CA LEU A 233 -3.57 -24.56 2.57
C LEU A 233 -3.49 -24.29 4.07
N PHE A 234 -4.65 -24.03 4.69
CA PHE A 234 -4.78 -23.61 6.08
C PHE A 234 -4.84 -24.81 7.03
N SER A 235 -4.04 -24.79 8.09
CA SER A 235 -4.20 -25.67 9.25
C SER A 235 -5.56 -25.44 9.92
N SER A 236 -5.96 -24.17 10.08
CA SER A 236 -7.28 -23.77 10.56
C SER A 236 -7.93 -22.75 9.63
N ALA A 237 -8.69 -23.28 8.67
CA ALA A 237 -9.52 -22.48 7.77
C ALA A 237 -10.51 -21.57 8.54
N PHE A 238 -11.03 -22.03 9.69
CA PHE A 238 -11.94 -21.25 10.52
C PHE A 238 -11.29 -19.96 11.03
N VAL A 239 -10.03 -20.01 11.47
CA VAL A 239 -9.30 -18.85 11.99
C VAL A 239 -9.14 -17.78 10.91
N PHE A 240 -8.75 -18.17 9.69
CA PHE A 240 -8.64 -17.21 8.59
C PHE A 240 -10.02 -16.64 8.19
N GLY A 241 -11.05 -17.49 8.13
CA GLY A 241 -12.43 -17.05 7.86
C GLY A 241 -12.97 -16.05 8.89
N PHE A 242 -12.65 -16.25 10.18
CA PHE A 242 -12.97 -15.31 11.24
C PHE A 242 -12.23 -13.97 11.07
N GLY A 243 -10.96 -14.01 10.64
CA GLY A 243 -10.20 -12.82 10.26
C GLY A 243 -10.85 -12.01 9.14
N ILE A 244 -11.37 -12.67 8.10
CA ILE A 244 -12.11 -12.01 7.01
C ILE A 244 -13.34 -11.29 7.56
N ALA A 245 -14.08 -11.91 8.48
CA ALA A 245 -15.24 -11.27 9.11
C ALA A 245 -14.86 -10.02 9.92
N ILE A 246 -13.76 -10.07 10.68
CA ILE A 246 -13.23 -8.89 11.40
C ILE A 246 -12.85 -7.77 10.43
N ILE A 247 -12.14 -8.09 9.34
CA ILE A 247 -11.75 -7.09 8.33
C ILE A 247 -13.00 -6.46 7.71
N ALA A 248 -14.02 -7.25 7.37
CA ALA A 248 -15.28 -6.73 6.86
C ALA A 248 -15.96 -5.76 7.85
N LEU A 249 -15.99 -6.09 9.14
CA LEU A 249 -16.52 -5.21 10.19
C LEU A 249 -15.72 -3.89 10.31
N LEU A 250 -14.39 -3.94 10.20
CA LEU A 250 -13.54 -2.75 10.20
C LEU A 250 -13.84 -1.84 9.01
N LEU A 251 -14.02 -2.41 7.81
CA LEU A 251 -14.39 -1.63 6.62
C LEU A 251 -15.81 -1.04 6.72
N ILE A 252 -16.76 -1.78 7.30
CA ILE A 252 -18.11 -1.23 7.59
C ILE A 252 -18.01 -0.05 8.56
N TYR A 253 -17.17 -0.17 9.60
CA TYR A 253 -16.94 0.91 10.56
C TYR A 253 -16.32 2.15 9.91
N GLU A 254 -15.32 1.97 9.03
CA GLU A 254 -14.71 3.04 8.24
C GLU A 254 -15.75 3.80 7.41
N HIS A 255 -16.57 3.07 6.65
CA HIS A 255 -17.65 3.65 5.86
C HIS A 255 -18.66 4.38 6.75
N LYS A 256 -19.06 3.81 7.90
CA LYS A 256 -19.99 4.46 8.83
C LYS A 256 -19.47 5.81 9.32
N ILE A 257 -18.17 5.91 9.63
CA ILE A 257 -17.55 7.20 9.99
C ILE A 257 -17.67 8.18 8.82
N CYS A 258 -17.21 7.78 7.62
CA CYS A 258 -17.10 8.69 6.48
C CYS A 258 -18.45 9.08 5.86
N TYR A 259 -19.51 8.30 6.07
CA TYR A 259 -20.88 8.71 5.74
C TYR A 259 -21.49 9.67 6.76
N SER A 260 -21.03 9.64 8.01
CA SER A 260 -21.56 10.47 9.09
C SER A 260 -20.83 11.81 9.21
N ASP A 261 -19.53 11.81 8.98
CA ASP A 261 -18.67 13.00 9.05
C ASP A 261 -17.55 12.92 8.00
N VAL A 262 -17.49 13.93 7.14
CA VAL A 262 -16.47 14.11 6.09
C VAL A 262 -15.43 15.16 6.46
N SER A 263 -15.35 15.54 7.74
CA SER A 263 -14.28 16.37 8.26
C SER A 263 -12.91 15.71 8.06
N GLU A 264 -11.86 16.54 7.93
CA GLU A 264 -10.49 16.05 7.82
C GLU A 264 -10.12 15.14 9.01
N ALA A 265 -10.55 15.47 10.23
CA ALA A 265 -10.32 14.66 11.41
C ALA A 265 -10.98 13.27 11.31
N ALA A 266 -12.24 13.20 10.86
CA ALA A 266 -12.95 11.94 10.67
C ALA A 266 -12.30 11.08 9.58
N ILE A 267 -11.93 11.69 8.45
CA ILE A 267 -11.25 11.00 7.34
C ILE A 267 -9.87 10.52 7.77
N GLN A 268 -9.09 11.30 8.52
CA GLN A 268 -7.79 10.87 9.02
C GLN A 268 -7.89 9.69 10.00
N LYS A 269 -8.89 9.70 10.90
CA LYS A 269 -9.14 8.58 11.81
C LYS A 269 -9.52 7.31 11.06
N ALA A 270 -10.46 7.41 10.12
CA ALA A 270 -10.91 6.31 9.28
C ALA A 270 -9.76 5.77 8.42
N PHE A 271 -9.03 6.65 7.75
CA PHE A 271 -7.91 6.30 6.89
C PHE A 271 -6.76 5.65 7.66
N PHE A 272 -6.24 6.30 8.70
CA PHE A 272 -4.99 5.88 9.31
C PHE A 272 -5.18 4.76 10.33
N THR A 273 -6.08 4.95 11.29
CA THR A 273 -6.24 3.98 12.38
C THR A 273 -6.89 2.69 11.89
N THR A 274 -7.99 2.80 11.13
CA THR A 274 -8.74 1.60 10.72
C THR A 274 -7.96 0.77 9.70
N ASN A 275 -7.36 1.38 8.67
CA ASN A 275 -6.63 0.60 7.66
C ASN A 275 -5.30 0.00 8.19
N ALA A 276 -4.69 0.60 9.22
CA ALA A 276 -3.48 0.03 9.82
C ALA A 276 -3.84 -1.26 10.56
N VAL A 277 -4.97 -1.22 11.29
CA VAL A 277 -5.53 -2.38 11.96
C VAL A 277 -5.96 -3.44 10.94
N VAL A 278 -6.56 -3.08 9.81
CA VAL A 278 -6.91 -4.04 8.74
C VAL A 278 -5.68 -4.81 8.25
N GLY A 279 -4.58 -4.11 7.94
CA GLY A 279 -3.34 -4.75 7.50
C GLY A 279 -2.77 -5.72 8.54
N ILE A 280 -2.70 -5.29 9.81
CA ILE A 280 -2.19 -6.13 10.91
C ILE A 280 -3.11 -7.34 11.14
N CYS A 281 -4.43 -7.13 11.22
CA CYS A 281 -5.40 -8.21 11.37
C CYS A 281 -5.28 -9.22 10.23
N PHE A 282 -5.17 -8.75 8.98
CA PHE A 282 -4.97 -9.62 7.84
C PHE A 282 -3.74 -10.52 8.00
N LEU A 283 -2.58 -9.96 8.33
CA LEU A 283 -1.36 -10.75 8.52
C LEU A 283 -1.50 -11.74 9.68
N VAL A 284 -2.03 -11.30 10.83
CA VAL A 284 -2.17 -12.15 12.02
C VAL A 284 -3.10 -13.32 11.75
N PHE A 285 -4.28 -13.09 11.17
CA PHE A 285 -5.22 -14.18 10.88
C PHE A 285 -4.77 -15.07 9.74
N LEU A 286 -4.05 -14.53 8.74
CA LEU A 286 -3.40 -15.33 7.71
C LEU A 286 -2.35 -16.26 8.33
N PHE A 287 -1.41 -15.71 9.10
CA PHE A 287 -0.39 -16.50 9.79
C PHE A 287 -1.02 -17.56 10.69
N SER A 288 -1.94 -17.15 11.57
CA SER A 288 -2.59 -18.08 12.50
C SER A 288 -3.35 -19.18 11.77
N GLY A 289 -4.10 -18.87 10.71
CA GLY A 289 -4.81 -19.89 9.95
C GLY A 289 -3.89 -20.82 9.14
N LEU A 290 -2.74 -20.34 8.68
CA LEU A 290 -1.79 -21.16 7.90
C LEU A 290 -1.06 -22.18 8.80
N TYR A 291 -0.75 -21.82 10.05
CA TYR A 291 0.18 -22.59 10.89
C TYR A 291 -0.44 -23.21 12.15
N PHE A 292 -1.61 -22.74 12.60
CA PHE A 292 -2.34 -23.27 13.76
C PHE A 292 -3.77 -23.66 13.37
#